data_AF-A0A1E3L9L5-F1
#
_entry.id   AF-A0A1E3L9L5-F1
#
_cell.length_a   1.000
_cell.length_b   1.000
_cell.length_c   1.000
_cell.angle_alpha   90.00
_cell.angle_beta   90.00
_cell.angle_gamma   90.00
#
_symmetry.space_group_name_H-M   'P 1'
#
loop_
_entity.id
_entity.type
_entity.pdbx_description
1 polymer ?
#
loop_
_entity_poly.entity_id
_entity_poly.type
_entity_poly.pdbx_seq_one_letter_code
_entity_poly.pdbx_strand_id
1 'polypeptide(L)' 'MKSSKESISLEDIQRFLQKEISFESDSLSIKQIHKGFSKDQKYIMDDRYLLRMFSSDEVVQRQQEVDRHSHTVSAVF' A
#
# COMPACT_ATOMS: atom_id res chain seq x y z
N MET A 1 2.32 -18.85 17.82
CA MET A 1 1.53 -19.29 16.65
C MET A 1 2.06 -18.56 15.42
N LYS A 2 2.21 -19.26 14.29
CA LYS A 2 2.75 -18.69 13.05
C LYS A 2 1.76 -17.65 12.55
N SER A 3 2.13 -16.36 12.57
CA SER A 3 1.40 -15.32 11.86
C SER A 3 1.54 -15.65 10.38
N SER A 4 0.48 -16.25 9.81
CA SER A 4 0.36 -16.44 8.37
C SER A 4 0.49 -15.05 7.75
N LYS A 5 1.57 -14.83 7.00
CA LYS A 5 1.68 -13.65 6.16
C LYS A 5 0.53 -13.74 5.16
N GLU A 6 -0.55 -13.00 5.41
CA GLU A 6 -1.58 -12.78 4.42
C GLU A 6 -0.92 -12.02 3.27
N SER A 7 -0.52 -12.74 2.23
CA SER A 7 -0.04 -12.15 0.99
C SER A 7 -1.27 -11.73 0.20
N ILE A 8 -1.55 -10.43 0.15
CA ILE A 8 -2.55 -9.92 -0.77
C ILE A 8 -2.08 -10.17 -2.21
N SER A 9 -3.00 -10.57 -3.09
CA SER A 9 -2.67 -10.79 -4.50
C SER A 9 -2.62 -9.45 -5.26
N LEU A 10 -1.94 -9.42 -6.42
CA LEU A 10 -1.91 -8.22 -7.27
C LEU A 10 -3.31 -7.89 -7.81
N GLU A 11 -4.11 -8.93 -8.04
CA GLU A 11 -5.49 -8.84 -8.50
C GLU A 11 -6.39 -8.17 -7.46
N ASP A 12 -6.19 -8.46 -6.17
CA ASP A 12 -6.90 -7.80 -5.08
C ASP A 12 -6.55 -6.32 -4.99
N ILE A 13 -5.26 -5.98 -5.18
CA ILE A 13 -4.80 -4.59 -5.23
C ILE A 13 -5.47 -3.86 -6.40
N GLN A 14 -5.49 -4.44 -7.60
CA GLN A 14 -6.13 -3.83 -8.77
C GLN A 14 -7.62 -3.58 -8.54
N ARG A 15 -8.36 -4.58 -8.02
CA ARG A 15 -9.78 -4.44 -7.71
C ARG A 15 -10.04 -3.32 -6.69
N PHE A 16 -9.21 -3.24 -5.66
CA PHE A 16 -9.31 -2.21 -4.64
C PHE A 16 -9.13 -0.81 -5.25
N LEU A 17 -8.07 -0.60 -6.03
CA LEU A 17 -7.76 0.69 -6.65
C LEU A 17 -8.87 1.17 -7.59
N GLN A 18 -9.43 0.26 -8.39
CA GLN A 18 -10.55 0.56 -9.28
C GLN A 18 -11.80 0.98 -8.50
N LYS A 19 -12.09 0.30 -7.39
CA LYS A 19 -13.30 0.54 -6.59
C LYS A 19 -13.22 1.81 -5.75
N GLU A 20 -12.11 2.02 -5.04
CA GLU A 20 -12.04 3.04 -3.98
C GLU A 20 -11.41 4.35 -4.44
N ILE A 21 -10.56 4.32 -5.47
CA ILE A 21 -9.80 5.49 -5.93
C ILE A 21 -10.29 5.98 -7.30
N SER A 22 -11.29 5.30 -7.91
CA SER A 22 -11.71 5.53 -9.30
C SER A 22 -10.50 5.64 -10.24
N PHE A 23 -9.49 4.79 -10.00
CA PHE A 23 -8.26 4.84 -10.74
C PHE A 23 -8.46 4.17 -12.11
N GLU A 24 -8.73 4.98 -13.13
CA GLU A 24 -8.87 4.52 -14.51
C GLU A 24 -7.50 4.34 -15.16
N SER A 25 -7.00 3.11 -15.19
CA SER A 25 -5.87 2.72 -16.04
C SER A 25 -6.14 1.34 -16.61
N ASP A 26 -6.33 1.28 -17.93
CA ASP A 26 -6.59 0.05 -18.68
C ASP A 26 -5.40 -0.94 -18.66
N SER A 27 -4.21 -0.48 -18.23
CA SER A 27 -2.98 -1.28 -18.22
C SER A 27 -2.09 -0.98 -17.00
N LEU A 28 -2.69 -1.01 -15.82
CA LEU A 28 -2.04 -0.75 -14.53
C LEU A 28 -0.86 -1.72 -14.30
N SER A 29 0.36 -1.23 -14.46
CA SER A 29 1.59 -1.98 -14.17
C SER A 29 1.89 -1.91 -12.68
N ILE A 30 1.79 -3.04 -11.98
CA ILE A 30 2.12 -3.13 -10.56
C ILE A 30 3.34 -4.02 -10.38
N LYS A 31 4.38 -3.49 -9.74
CA LYS A 31 5.62 -4.24 -9.43
C LYS A 31 5.94 -4.15 -7.95
N GLN A 32 6.06 -5.29 -7.30
CA GLN A 32 6.53 -5.33 -5.92
C GLN A 32 8.01 -4.93 -5.84
N ILE A 33 8.35 -4.07 -4.87
CA ILE A 33 9.73 -3.67 -4.62
C ILE A 33 10.17 -4.03 -3.21
N HIS A 34 11.43 -4.41 -3.09
CA HIS A 34 12.09 -4.71 -1.82
C HIS A 34 13.13 -3.61 -1.54
N LYS A 35 12.66 -2.46 -1.07
CA LYS A 35 13.51 -1.32 -0.71
C LYS A 35 13.16 -0.76 0.67
N GLY A 36 14.19 -0.30 1.39
CA GLY A 36 14.08 0.30 2.71
C GLY A 36 14.12 -0.73 3.86
N PHE A 37 14.11 -0.22 5.09
CA PHE A 37 14.19 -1.02 6.33
C PHE A 37 12.82 -1.31 6.97
N SER A 38 11.75 -0.79 6.37
CA SER A 38 10.41 -0.89 6.93
C SER A 38 9.74 -2.19 6.51
N LYS A 39 8.92 -2.75 7.41
CA LYS A 39 8.29 -4.07 7.29
C LYS A 39 7.09 -4.10 6.32
N ASP A 40 6.64 -2.93 5.86
CA ASP A 40 5.55 -2.78 4.90
C ASP A 40 5.90 -3.34 3.53
N GLN A 41 4.89 -3.93 2.88
CA GLN A 41 4.97 -4.35 1.50
C GLN A 41 4.84 -3.12 0.60
N LYS A 42 5.71 -3.02 -0.41
CA LYS A 42 5.81 -1.84 -1.27
C LYS A 42 5.62 -2.24 -2.73
N TYR A 43 4.85 -1.46 -3.45
CA TYR A 43 4.58 -1.66 -4.86
C TYR A 43 4.73 -0.35 -5.62
N ILE A 44 5.34 -0.40 -6.79
CA ILE A 44 5.35 0.70 -7.75
C ILE A 44 4.23 0.47 -8.75
N MET A 45 3.40 1.49 -8.95
CA MET A 45 2.29 1.48 -9.89
C MET A 45 2.57 2.48 -11.03
N ASP A 46 2.49 2.01 -12.27
CA ASP A 46 2.72 2.78 -13.51
C ASP A 46 4.02 3.61 -13.50
N ASP A 47 5.04 3.12 -12.78
CA ASP A 47 6.32 3.79 -12.54
C ASP A 47 6.19 5.22 -11.95
N ARG A 48 5.02 5.57 -11.39
CA ARG A 48 4.68 6.91 -10.90
C ARG A 48 4.29 6.94 -9.43
N TYR A 49 3.59 5.91 -8.97
CA TYR A 49 3.02 5.89 -7.62
C TYR A 49 3.67 4.81 -6.76
N LEU A 50 3.85 5.11 -5.48
CA LEU A 50 4.29 4.15 -4.47
C LEU A 50 3.09 3.74 -3.62
N LEU A 51 2.67 2.50 -3.74
CA LEU A 51 1.70 1.88 -2.83
C LEU A 51 2.45 1.22 -1.68
N ARG A 52 2.02 1.49 -0.44
CA ARG A 52 2.56 0.90 0.78
C ARG A 52 1.43 0.19 1.52
N MET A 53 1.66 -1.06 1.88
CA MET A 53 0.72 -1.88 2.62
C MET A 53 1.31 -2.26 3.97
N PHE A 54 0.59 -1.91 5.02
CA PHE A 54 0.97 -2.15 6.39
C PHE A 54 0.15 -3.30 6.96
N SER A 55 0.72 -4.06 7.89
CA SER A 55 -0.08 -5.00 8.68
C SER A 55 -1.02 -4.24 9.60
N SER A 56 -2.17 -4.84 9.91
CA SER A 56 -3.14 -4.29 10.88
C SER A 56 -2.53 -3.95 12.24
N ASP A 57 -1.50 -4.70 12.65
CA ASP A 57 -0.75 -4.45 13.91
C ASP A 57 -0.02 -3.09 13.93
N GLU A 58 0.21 -2.47 12.77
CA GLU A 58 0.96 -1.20 12.66
C GLU A 58 0.06 0.04 12.55
N VAL A 59 -1.28 -0.13 12.49
CA VAL A 59 -2.25 0.96 12.23
C VAL A 59 -2.07 2.15 13.18
N VAL A 60 -1.89 1.89 14.48
CA VAL A 60 -1.73 2.95 15.50
C VAL A 60 -0.43 3.74 15.29
N GLN A 61 0.67 3.06 14.96
CA GLN A 61 1.95 3.74 14.67
C GLN A 61 1.90 4.51 13.34
N ARG A 62 1.13 4.02 12.37
CA ARG A 62 0.99 4.67 11.05
C ARG A 62 0.13 5.92 11.11
N GLN A 63 -0.95 5.92 11.90
CA GLN A 63 -1.73 7.13 12.13
C GLN A 63 -0.83 8.25 12.67
N GLN A 64 0.03 7.94 13.65
CA GLN A 64 0.98 8.89 14.22
C GLN A 64 2.04 9.38 13.20
N GLU A 65 2.47 8.53 12.28
CA GLU A 65 3.39 8.91 11.21
C GLU A 65 2.72 9.85 10.20
N VAL A 66 1.47 9.57 9.82
CA VAL A 66 0.69 10.40 8.90
C VAL A 66 0.43 11.78 9.50
N ASP A 67 -0.01 11.83 10.76
CA ASP A 67 -0.28 13.08 11.48
C ASP A 67 0.99 13.95 11.56
N ARG A 68 2.17 13.32 11.67
CA ARG A 68 3.46 14.00 11.72
C ARG A 68 3.94 14.52 10.35
N HIS A 69 3.58 13.87 9.25
CA HIS A 69 4.05 14.18 7.89
C HIS A 69 2.97 14.87 7.03
N SER A 70 2.15 15.73 7.65
CA SER A 70 0.95 16.43 7.14
C SER A 70 1.07 17.23 5.82
N HIS A 71 2.16 17.09 5.06
CA HIS A 71 2.28 17.53 3.66
C HIS A 71 2.00 16.40 2.65
N THR A 72 1.73 15.18 3.11
CA THR A 72 1.47 14.02 2.23
C THR A 72 0.02 13.58 2.36
N VAL A 73 -0.74 13.70 1.26
CA VAL A 73 -2.08 13.09 1.18
C VAL A 73 -1.90 11.57 1.25
N SER A 74 -2.46 10.94 2.29
CA SER A 74 -2.47 9.48 2.43
C SER A 74 -3.82 9.03 2.95
N ALA A 75 -4.42 8.07 2.24
CA ALA A 75 -5.54 7.29 2.74
C ALA A 75 -4.98 6.31 3.79
N VAL A 76 -5.47 6.42 5.02
CA VAL A 76 -5.13 5.51 6.12
C VAL A 76 -6.18 4.40 6.13
N PHE A 77 -5.71 3.14 6.11
CA PHE A 77 -6.51 1.92 6.23
C PHE A 77 -6.26 1.27 7.59
#